data_AF-A0A9P8GFZ9-F1
#
_entry.id   AF-A0A9P8GFZ9-F1
#
_cell.length_a   1.000
_cell.length_b   1.000
_cell.length_c   1.000
_cell.angle_alpha   90.00
_cell.angle_beta   90.00
_cell.angle_gamma   90.00
#
_symmetry.space_group_name_H-M   'P 1'
#
loop_
_entity.id
_entity.type
_entity.pdbx_description
1 polymer ?
#
loop_
_entity_poly.entity_id
_entity_poly.type
_entity_poly.pdbx_seq_one_letter_code
_entity_poly.pdbx_strand_id
1 'polypeptide(L)'
;MAASFARIASRRLYQRPALPRPSTTFRSLSTSLPRHFAAPVDNPNATRLIPVDPNFVPGSQNADTSNVNLANDADEDPNQRKIRHYTVNFGPQHPAAHGVLRLILELNGEEIVRADPHVGLLHRGTEKLIEYKTYLQALPYFDRLDYVSMMTNEQCFSLAVEKLLNIEVPERAKWIRTMFGEITRILNHLMSILSHAMDVGALTPFLWGFEEREKLMEFYERVSGARLHAAYVRPGGVSQDLPVGILDDIYQWATQFGDRIDETEELLTDNRIWKGRTQGVGVVSAADALNYSFTGVMLRGSGVPWDVRKSQPYDAYDQVEFDVPVGVNGDCYDRYLCRMEEFRQSLRIIFQCLNKITPGPIKVEDYKIAPPPRAAMKENMEALIHHFLLYSKGYTVPPGETYSAIEAPKGEMGVFVVSDGSERPYRCKIRAPGFAHLGCFDQISRGHLLADAVAIIGTM
;
A
#
# COMPACT_ATOMS: atom_id res chain seq x y z
N MET A 1 -19.39 -52.23 54.47
CA MET A 1 -18.53 -53.43 54.50
C MET A 1 -17.63 -53.40 53.27
N ALA A 2 -16.32 -53.39 53.54
CA ALA A 2 -15.17 -53.71 52.66
C ALA A 2 -15.02 -52.91 51.33
N ALA A 3 -14.14 -51.90 51.19
CA ALA A 3 -12.65 -51.89 51.25
C ALA A 3 -12.05 -52.80 50.17
N SER A 4 -11.07 -52.44 49.33
CA SER A 4 -9.94 -51.48 49.37
C SER A 4 -9.39 -51.40 47.92
N PHE A 5 -8.69 -50.38 47.43
CA PHE A 5 -7.35 -49.87 47.75
C PHE A 5 -7.23 -48.48 47.07
N ALA A 6 -7.01 -47.35 47.74
CA ALA A 6 -5.79 -46.88 48.40
C ALA A 6 -4.55 -46.80 47.49
N ARG A 7 -4.19 -45.57 47.08
CA ARG A 7 -2.85 -44.92 47.18
C ARG A 7 -2.86 -43.60 46.39
N ILE A 8 -2.87 -42.44 47.05
CA ILE A 8 -1.68 -41.73 47.57
C ILE A 8 -0.72 -41.32 46.45
N ALA A 9 -0.72 -40.04 46.08
CA ALA A 9 0.39 -39.10 46.35
C ALA A 9 0.40 -37.93 45.36
N SER A 10 0.30 -36.74 45.93
CA SER A 10 0.93 -35.51 45.47
C SER A 10 2.32 -35.74 44.86
N ARG A 11 2.55 -35.22 43.64
CA ARG A 11 3.90 -34.88 43.19
C ARG A 11 3.93 -33.55 42.46
N ARG A 12 4.51 -32.56 43.16
CA ARG A 12 5.34 -31.49 42.58
C ARG A 12 6.08 -32.02 41.35
N LEU A 13 5.94 -31.34 40.22
CA LEU A 13 6.92 -31.34 39.14
C LEU A 13 7.64 -29.99 39.25
N TYR A 14 8.59 -29.88 40.18
CA TYR A 14 10.03 -29.93 39.86
C TYR A 14 10.40 -29.14 38.60
N GLN A 15 10.67 -27.85 38.80
CA GLN A 15 11.70 -27.15 38.06
C GLN A 15 12.98 -28.00 38.10
N ARG A 16 13.51 -28.36 36.93
CA ARG A 16 14.87 -28.88 36.81
C ARG A 16 15.72 -27.92 35.96
N PRO A 17 17.00 -27.75 36.31
CA PRO A 17 17.86 -26.71 35.78
C PRO A 17 18.40 -27.07 34.39
N ALA A 18 18.64 -26.04 33.59
CA ALA A 18 19.22 -26.12 32.26
C ALA A 18 20.66 -26.65 32.28
N LEU A 19 21.00 -27.49 31.30
CA LEU A 19 22.38 -27.73 30.86
C LEU A 19 22.48 -27.43 29.35
N PRO A 20 23.59 -26.83 28.87
CA PRO A 20 23.66 -26.21 27.55
C PRO A 20 23.98 -27.23 26.46
N ARG A 21 23.41 -27.04 25.26
CA ARG A 21 23.85 -27.69 24.02
C ARG A 21 24.06 -26.64 22.91
N PRO A 22 24.95 -26.93 21.96
CA PRO A 22 25.76 -25.91 21.30
C PRO A 22 25.10 -25.27 20.08
N SER A 23 25.65 -24.10 19.75
CA SER A 23 25.31 -23.16 18.68
C SER A 23 24.88 -23.75 17.34
N THR A 24 23.67 -23.38 16.91
CA THR A 24 23.33 -23.19 15.50
C THR A 24 22.81 -21.77 15.33
N THR A 25 23.62 -20.96 14.65
CA THR A 25 23.41 -19.55 14.35
C THR A 25 22.19 -19.35 13.44
N PHE A 26 21.09 -18.85 13.98
CA PHE A 26 20.05 -18.17 13.19
C PHE A 26 20.26 -16.66 13.31
N ARG A 27 20.57 -16.00 12.19
CA ARG A 27 20.65 -14.53 12.10
C ARG A 27 19.24 -13.94 12.27
N SER A 28 18.98 -13.28 13.40
CA SER A 28 17.85 -12.37 13.56
C SER A 28 18.29 -10.93 13.26
N LEU A 29 17.59 -10.26 12.34
CA LEU A 29 17.78 -8.85 11.94
C LEU A 29 17.29 -7.84 12.99
N SER A 30 17.64 -8.02 14.27
CA SER A 30 17.35 -7.05 15.32
C SER A 30 18.51 -6.98 16.31
N THR A 31 19.08 -5.79 16.50
CA THR A 31 20.21 -5.54 17.41
C THR A 31 19.82 -5.41 18.88
N SER A 32 18.55 -5.64 19.25
CA SER A 32 18.10 -5.65 20.64
C SER A 32 17.94 -7.07 21.18
N LEU A 33 18.58 -7.34 22.32
CA LEU A 33 18.44 -8.61 23.03
C LEU A 33 17.02 -8.73 23.64
N PRO A 34 16.39 -9.92 23.59
CA PRO A 34 15.10 -10.14 24.23
C PRO A 34 15.18 -9.93 25.75
N ARG A 35 14.12 -9.32 26.29
CA ARG A 35 14.00 -8.75 27.66
C ARG A 35 14.33 -9.70 28.82
N HIS A 36 14.36 -11.01 28.57
CA HIS A 36 14.70 -12.04 29.57
C HIS A 36 16.18 -12.04 30.00
N PHE A 37 17.08 -11.43 29.23
CA PHE A 37 18.51 -11.35 29.55
C PHE A 37 18.95 -9.99 30.13
N ALA A 38 18.02 -9.07 30.42
CA ALA A 38 18.36 -7.79 31.00
C ALA A 38 18.60 -7.93 32.52
N ALA A 39 19.82 -7.63 32.98
CA ALA A 39 20.12 -7.48 34.40
C ALA A 39 19.38 -6.24 34.98
N PRO A 40 18.94 -6.28 36.25
CA PRO A 40 18.31 -5.12 36.87
C PRO A 40 19.30 -3.95 36.93
N VAL A 41 18.88 -2.79 36.41
CA VAL A 41 19.67 -1.55 36.42
C VAL A 41 19.30 -0.76 37.66
N ASP A 42 20.23 -0.65 38.59
CA ASP A 42 20.11 0.27 39.73
C ASP A 42 20.27 1.72 39.22
N ASN A 43 19.19 2.50 39.33
CA ASN A 43 18.99 3.90 38.90
C ASN A 43 18.73 4.15 37.40
N PRO A 44 17.45 4.27 36.97
CA PRO A 44 17.06 4.52 35.58
C PRO A 44 17.33 5.94 35.06
N ASN A 45 17.78 6.89 35.90
CA ASN A 45 17.96 8.30 35.54
C ASN A 45 19.42 8.80 35.58
N ALA A 46 20.41 7.92 35.75
CA ALA A 46 21.81 8.32 35.74
C ALA A 46 22.40 8.25 34.32
N THR A 47 22.88 9.37 33.79
CA THR A 47 23.63 9.41 32.53
C THR A 47 25.00 8.76 32.73
N ARG A 48 25.28 7.69 31.97
CA ARG A 48 26.56 6.98 32.00
C ARG A 48 27.60 7.73 31.15
N LEU A 49 28.58 8.36 31.79
CA LEU A 49 29.73 8.93 31.10
C LEU A 49 30.70 7.81 30.74
N ILE A 50 31.07 7.74 29.46
CA ILE A 50 32.12 6.85 28.94
C ILE A 50 33.41 7.67 28.88
N PRO A 51 34.53 7.22 29.48
CA PRO A 51 35.78 7.94 29.38
C PRO A 51 36.30 7.92 27.94
N VAL A 52 36.65 9.09 27.41
CA VAL A 52 37.28 9.25 26.09
C VAL A 52 38.80 9.17 26.27
N ASP A 53 39.49 8.65 25.25
CA ASP A 53 40.94 8.44 25.23
C ASP A 53 41.75 9.67 25.70
N PRO A 54 42.93 9.47 26.33
CA PRO A 54 43.75 10.53 26.93
C PRO A 54 44.26 11.63 25.98
N ASN A 55 43.97 11.57 24.68
CA ASN A 55 44.39 12.55 23.68
C ASN A 55 43.29 13.56 23.30
N PHE A 56 42.17 13.59 24.01
CA PHE A 56 41.11 14.60 23.77
C PHE A 56 41.48 15.94 24.42
N VAL A 57 42.13 16.83 23.65
CA VAL A 57 42.37 18.22 24.08
C VAL A 57 41.12 19.05 23.79
N PRO A 58 40.54 19.77 24.78
CA PRO A 58 39.42 20.68 24.53
C PRO A 58 39.90 21.83 23.65
N GLY A 59 39.35 21.98 22.46
CA GLY A 59 39.65 23.10 21.57
C GLY A 59 39.40 24.44 22.27
N SER A 60 40.43 25.28 22.32
CA SER A 60 40.37 26.64 22.84
C SER A 60 39.28 27.45 22.13
N GLN A 61 38.38 28.08 22.88
CA GLN A 61 37.22 28.81 22.36
C GLN A 61 37.54 30.10 21.57
N ASN A 62 38.79 30.40 21.21
CA ASN A 62 39.17 31.68 20.57
C ASN A 62 40.18 31.53 19.42
N ALA A 63 39.96 30.60 18.48
CA ALA A 63 40.78 30.54 17.26
C ALA A 63 39.89 30.62 16.01
N ASP A 64 39.68 31.86 15.57
CA ASP A 64 39.60 32.35 14.19
C ASP A 64 39.02 31.42 13.10
N THR A 65 37.84 31.83 12.63
CA THR A 65 37.13 31.37 11.42
C THR A 65 37.85 31.67 10.09
N SER A 66 39.15 32.00 10.09
CA SER A 66 39.90 32.37 8.88
C SER A 66 40.81 31.26 8.32
N ASN A 67 41.11 30.20 9.10
CA ASN A 67 42.14 29.22 8.72
C ASN A 67 41.64 27.76 8.62
N VAL A 68 40.37 27.53 8.29
CA VAL A 68 39.82 26.16 8.16
C VAL A 68 40.39 25.40 6.94
N ASN A 69 41.09 26.08 6.02
CA ASN A 69 41.60 25.48 4.78
C ASN A 69 43.11 25.20 4.74
N LEU A 70 43.84 25.22 5.86
CA LEU A 70 45.30 25.01 5.85
C LEU A 70 45.79 24.06 6.96
N ALA A 71 45.21 22.87 7.04
CA ALA A 71 45.75 21.79 7.88
C ALA A 71 46.07 20.56 7.04
N ASN A 72 47.33 20.46 6.63
CA ASN A 72 48.12 19.25 6.34
C ASN A 72 47.47 18.12 5.52
N ASP A 73 47.16 18.37 4.25
CA ASP A 73 46.76 17.33 3.28
C ASP A 73 47.91 16.91 2.32
N ALA A 74 49.17 17.21 2.65
CA ALA A 74 50.28 17.08 1.70
C ALA A 74 50.84 15.65 1.52
N ASP A 75 50.58 14.72 2.45
CA ASP A 75 51.29 13.41 2.50
C ASP A 75 50.38 12.16 2.45
N GLU A 76 49.08 12.30 2.17
CA GLU A 76 48.21 11.14 1.95
C GLU A 76 48.01 10.89 0.44
N ASP A 77 48.24 9.65 0.00
CA ASP A 77 47.96 9.19 -1.37
C ASP A 77 46.59 9.71 -1.83
N PRO A 78 46.46 10.30 -3.03
CA PRO A 78 45.19 10.90 -3.49
C PRO A 78 44.02 9.89 -3.52
N ASN A 79 44.32 8.58 -3.53
CA ASN A 79 43.34 7.49 -3.47
C ASN A 79 42.87 7.13 -2.05
N GLN A 80 43.48 7.66 -0.98
CA GLN A 80 43.14 7.34 0.42
C GLN A 80 42.38 8.45 1.17
N ARG A 81 42.18 9.63 0.55
CA ARG A 81 41.41 10.70 1.19
C ARG A 81 39.96 10.29 1.38
N LYS A 82 39.49 10.27 2.63
CA LYS A 82 38.07 10.04 2.95
C LYS A 82 37.24 11.20 2.39
N ILE A 83 36.51 10.93 1.31
CA ILE A 83 35.56 11.87 0.72
C ILE A 83 34.49 12.19 1.77
N ARG A 84 34.37 13.46 2.15
CA ARG A 84 33.32 13.91 3.06
C ARG A 84 32.03 14.10 2.26
N HIS A 85 31.06 13.23 2.49
CA HIS A 85 29.72 13.37 1.90
C HIS A 85 28.93 14.48 2.59
N TYR A 86 28.13 15.21 1.80
CA TYR A 86 27.24 16.23 2.32
C TYR A 86 25.86 15.63 2.57
N THR A 87 25.34 15.77 3.79
CA THR A 87 24.02 15.26 4.15
C THR A 87 22.95 16.32 3.93
N VAL A 88 21.98 16.07 3.06
CA VAL A 88 20.81 16.92 2.84
C VAL A 88 19.57 16.25 3.40
N ASN A 89 18.79 16.99 4.18
CA ASN A 89 17.48 16.53 4.65
C ASN A 89 16.39 17.05 3.73
N PHE A 90 15.79 16.16 2.96
CA PHE A 90 14.64 16.43 2.10
C PHE A 90 13.35 16.14 2.89
N GLY A 91 12.62 17.20 3.27
CA GLY A 91 11.36 17.09 4.01
C GLY A 91 11.44 17.47 5.51
N PRO A 92 10.33 17.43 6.25
CA PRO A 92 9.03 16.83 5.88
C PRO A 92 8.17 17.69 4.94
N GLN A 93 8.42 19.00 4.92
CA GLN A 93 7.68 19.96 4.10
C GLN A 93 8.41 20.16 2.78
N HIS A 94 8.00 19.45 1.74
CA HIS A 94 8.49 19.64 0.37
C HIS A 94 7.39 19.26 -0.64
N PRO A 95 7.17 20.03 -1.72
CA PRO A 95 6.12 19.73 -2.70
C PRO A 95 6.20 18.30 -3.27
N ALA A 96 7.39 17.90 -3.74
CA ALA A 96 7.65 16.57 -4.31
C ALA A 96 7.68 15.41 -3.31
N ALA A 97 7.43 15.66 -2.01
CA ALA A 97 7.26 14.57 -1.03
C ALA A 97 5.83 14.01 -1.03
N HIS A 98 4.89 14.65 -1.73
CA HIS A 98 3.47 14.28 -1.89
C HIS A 98 2.84 13.68 -0.62
N GLY A 99 2.85 14.47 0.45
CA GLY A 99 2.42 14.04 1.77
C GLY A 99 3.47 14.43 2.80
N VAL A 100 3.96 13.46 3.56
CA VAL A 100 4.95 13.69 4.60
C VAL A 100 6.02 12.60 4.54
N LEU A 101 7.09 12.88 3.82
CA LEU A 101 8.28 12.04 3.72
C LEU A 101 9.50 12.84 4.19
N ARG A 102 10.33 12.22 5.03
CA ARG A 102 11.64 12.76 5.40
C ARG A 102 12.70 11.84 4.81
N LEU A 103 13.54 12.36 3.94
CA LEU A 103 14.52 11.59 3.19
C LEU A 103 15.90 12.20 3.43
N ILE A 104 16.78 11.45 4.10
CA ILE A 104 18.14 11.89 4.37
C ILE A 104 19.02 11.37 3.23
N LEU A 105 19.57 12.29 2.45
CA LEU A 105 20.45 11.99 1.32
C LEU A 105 21.89 12.29 1.69
N GLU A 106 22.77 11.33 1.45
CA GLU A 106 24.21 11.55 1.42
C GLU A 106 24.64 11.77 -0.02
N LEU A 107 25.10 12.99 -0.31
CA LEU A 107 25.50 13.43 -1.64
C LEU A 107 27.02 13.51 -1.76
N ASN A 108 27.52 13.13 -2.94
CA ASN A 108 28.86 13.46 -3.40
C ASN A 108 28.75 14.46 -4.56
N GLY A 109 28.84 15.75 -4.25
CA GLY A 109 28.46 16.80 -5.20
C GLY A 109 26.95 16.76 -5.44
N GLU A 110 26.53 16.35 -6.64
CA GLU A 110 25.12 16.20 -7.03
C GLU A 110 24.63 14.73 -7.03
N GLU A 111 25.56 13.77 -7.01
CA GLU A 111 25.25 12.34 -7.08
C GLU A 111 24.86 11.79 -5.70
N ILE A 112 23.82 10.95 -5.68
CA ILE A 112 23.34 10.28 -4.48
C ILE A 112 24.18 9.04 -4.21
N VAL A 113 24.82 8.99 -3.04
CA VAL A 113 25.60 7.83 -2.57
C VAL A 113 24.74 6.93 -1.69
N ARG A 114 23.90 7.52 -0.83
CA ARG A 114 22.98 6.80 0.05
C ARG A 114 21.71 7.61 0.25
N ALA A 115 20.57 6.93 0.28
CA ALA A 115 19.28 7.52 0.62
C ALA A 115 18.60 6.76 1.76
N ASP A 116 18.30 7.46 2.85
CA ASP A 116 17.63 6.89 4.02
C ASP A 116 16.21 7.50 4.17
N PRO A 117 15.15 6.83 3.66
CA PRO A 117 13.78 7.29 3.79
C PRO A 117 13.22 7.01 5.19
N HIS A 118 13.04 8.07 5.97
CA HIS A 118 12.35 8.02 7.27
C HIS A 118 10.84 8.13 7.08
N VAL A 119 10.17 7.01 7.30
CA VAL A 119 8.70 6.89 7.31
C VAL A 119 8.14 6.83 8.75
N GLY A 120 6.83 6.96 8.88
CA GLY A 120 6.12 6.84 10.16
C GLY A 120 5.45 8.12 10.64
N LEU A 121 5.68 9.25 9.96
CA LEU A 121 5.04 10.53 10.29
C LEU A 121 3.51 10.49 10.15
N LEU A 122 2.99 9.61 9.28
CA LEU A 122 1.55 9.33 9.11
C LEU A 122 1.12 7.99 9.73
N HIS A 123 1.95 7.37 10.58
CA HIS A 123 1.59 6.12 11.25
C HIS A 123 0.51 6.39 12.30
N ARG A 124 -0.66 5.77 12.13
CA ARG A 124 -1.84 5.98 12.99
C ARG A 124 -2.24 4.75 13.81
N GLY A 125 -1.42 3.70 13.83
CA GLY A 125 -1.75 2.45 14.52
C GLY A 125 -3.03 1.76 14.00
N THR A 126 -3.32 1.88 12.70
CA THR A 126 -4.57 1.40 12.07
C THR A 126 -4.80 -0.10 12.31
N GLU A 127 -3.77 -0.93 12.09
CA GLU A 127 -3.83 -2.37 12.34
C GLU A 127 -4.23 -2.70 13.80
N LYS A 128 -3.79 -1.88 14.76
CA LYS A 128 -4.13 -2.07 16.17
C LYS A 128 -5.56 -1.64 16.48
N LEU A 129 -6.05 -0.58 15.83
CA LEU A 129 -7.44 -0.17 15.98
C LEU A 129 -8.41 -1.19 15.40
N ILE A 130 -8.03 -1.86 14.30
CA ILE A 130 -8.84 -2.92 13.67
C ILE A 130 -9.09 -4.09 14.64
N GLU A 131 -8.11 -4.48 15.46
CA GLU A 131 -8.25 -5.57 16.46
C GLU A 131 -9.36 -5.30 17.50
N TYR A 132 -9.71 -4.03 17.73
CA TYR A 132 -10.76 -3.65 18.69
C TYR A 132 -12.13 -3.40 18.06
N LYS A 133 -12.27 -3.58 16.74
CA LYS A 133 -13.48 -3.29 15.97
C LYS A 133 -14.03 -4.55 15.30
N THR A 134 -15.33 -4.59 15.05
CA THR A 134 -15.95 -5.67 14.25
C THR A 134 -15.54 -5.54 12.79
N TYR A 135 -15.64 -6.60 11.98
CA TYR A 135 -15.31 -6.56 10.55
C TYR A 135 -15.97 -5.41 9.78
N LEU A 136 -17.28 -5.15 10.00
CA LEU A 136 -17.98 -4.05 9.34
C LEU A 136 -17.48 -2.66 9.78
N GLN A 137 -17.18 -2.50 11.08
CA GLN A 137 -16.59 -1.25 11.60
C GLN A 137 -15.13 -1.06 11.20
N ALA A 138 -14.42 -2.15 10.87
CA ALA A 138 -13.03 -2.11 10.44
C ALA A 138 -12.90 -1.70 8.96
N LEU A 139 -13.92 -1.95 8.14
CA LEU A 139 -13.93 -1.65 6.70
C LEU A 139 -13.45 -0.22 6.37
N PRO A 140 -13.94 0.87 6.99
CA PRO A 140 -13.54 2.23 6.60
C PRO A 140 -12.08 2.58 6.90
N TYR A 141 -11.34 1.74 7.63
CA TYR A 141 -9.89 1.92 7.73
C TYR A 141 -9.22 1.67 6.38
N PHE A 142 -9.71 0.74 5.57
CA PHE A 142 -9.13 0.37 4.27
C PHE A 142 -9.26 1.50 3.25
N ASP A 143 -10.38 2.23 3.23
CA ASP A 143 -10.60 3.40 2.35
C ASP A 143 -9.60 4.54 2.64
N ARG A 144 -9.03 4.55 3.85
CA ARG A 144 -8.16 5.61 4.37
C ARG A 144 -6.68 5.26 4.35
N LEU A 145 -6.31 4.06 3.91
CA LEU A 145 -4.92 3.63 3.76
C LEU A 145 -4.34 4.24 2.48
N ASP A 146 -4.70 3.68 1.31
CA ASP A 146 -4.46 4.34 0.04
C ASP A 146 -5.69 5.18 -0.32
N TYR A 147 -5.66 6.44 0.11
CA TYR A 147 -6.78 7.38 0.00
C TYR A 147 -7.10 7.84 -1.43
N VAL A 148 -6.34 7.35 -2.43
CA VAL A 148 -6.61 7.57 -3.86
C VAL A 148 -7.37 6.38 -4.46
N SER A 149 -7.21 5.17 -3.91
CA SER A 149 -7.81 3.95 -4.42
C SER A 149 -8.73 3.26 -3.40
N MET A 150 -9.81 3.96 -3.06
CA MET A 150 -10.69 3.59 -1.95
C MET A 150 -11.39 2.23 -2.16
N MET A 151 -12.07 2.05 -3.30
CA MET A 151 -12.88 0.84 -3.55
C MET A 151 -12.02 -0.41 -3.71
N THR A 152 -10.81 -0.30 -4.27
CA THR A 152 -9.89 -1.44 -4.37
C THR A 152 -9.45 -1.91 -2.98
N ASN A 153 -9.18 -0.98 -2.06
CA ASN A 153 -8.83 -1.37 -0.68
C ASN A 153 -9.99 -2.06 0.04
N GLU A 154 -11.21 -1.53 -0.13
CA GLU A 154 -12.44 -2.14 0.38
C GLU A 154 -12.65 -3.55 -0.22
N GLN A 155 -12.39 -3.71 -1.52
CA GLN A 155 -12.49 -4.98 -2.25
C GLN A 155 -11.47 -6.00 -1.73
N CYS A 156 -10.22 -5.60 -1.49
CA CYS A 156 -9.20 -6.50 -0.94
C CYS A 156 -9.62 -7.06 0.43
N PHE A 157 -10.12 -6.19 1.31
CA PHE A 157 -10.61 -6.62 2.62
C PHE A 157 -11.88 -7.46 2.52
N SER A 158 -12.81 -7.10 1.63
CA SER A 158 -14.05 -7.84 1.43
C SER A 158 -13.79 -9.26 0.92
N LEU A 159 -12.88 -9.43 -0.04
CA LEU A 159 -12.45 -10.74 -0.53
C LEU A 159 -11.75 -11.57 0.55
N ALA A 160 -10.95 -10.95 1.42
CA ALA A 160 -10.30 -11.65 2.55
C ALA A 160 -11.33 -12.26 3.50
N VAL A 161 -12.37 -11.48 3.84
CA VAL A 161 -13.44 -11.86 4.75
C VAL A 161 -14.40 -12.85 4.09
N GLU A 162 -14.74 -12.67 2.81
CA GLU A 162 -15.58 -13.58 2.03
C GLU A 162 -14.93 -14.97 1.91
N LYS A 163 -13.60 -15.02 1.72
CA LYS A 163 -12.84 -16.27 1.70
C LYS A 163 -12.81 -16.97 3.07
N LEU A 164 -12.81 -16.23 4.18
CA LEU A 164 -12.94 -16.81 5.53
C LEU A 164 -14.37 -17.30 5.83
N LEU A 165 -15.38 -16.59 5.32
CA LEU A 165 -16.79 -16.91 5.48
C LEU A 165 -17.27 -18.04 4.54
N ASN A 166 -16.48 -18.39 3.53
CA ASN A 166 -16.86 -19.34 2.47
C ASN A 166 -18.21 -18.99 1.81
N ILE A 167 -18.38 -17.72 1.46
CA ILE A 167 -19.58 -17.22 0.77
C ILE A 167 -19.27 -16.81 -0.67
N GLU A 168 -20.22 -17.05 -1.55
CA GLU A 168 -20.18 -16.57 -2.92
C GLU A 168 -21.04 -15.32 -3.08
N VAL A 169 -20.44 -14.28 -3.65
CA VAL A 169 -21.11 -13.01 -3.93
C VAL A 169 -21.94 -13.13 -5.21
N PRO A 170 -23.15 -12.52 -5.28
CA PRO A 170 -23.95 -12.52 -6.50
C PRO A 170 -23.23 -11.94 -7.72
N GLU A 171 -23.59 -12.42 -8.92
CA GLU A 171 -22.97 -11.99 -10.19
C GLU A 171 -23.05 -10.48 -10.41
N ARG A 172 -24.22 -9.86 -10.18
CA ARG A 172 -24.38 -8.41 -10.33
C ARG A 172 -23.42 -7.62 -9.43
N ALA A 173 -23.20 -8.08 -8.20
CA ALA A 173 -22.28 -7.43 -7.27
C ALA A 173 -20.82 -7.58 -7.73
N LYS A 174 -20.43 -8.72 -8.31
CA LYS A 174 -19.12 -8.90 -8.93
C LYS A 174 -18.90 -7.91 -10.09
N TRP A 175 -19.88 -7.76 -10.98
CA TRP A 175 -19.81 -6.80 -12.10
C TRP A 175 -19.73 -5.34 -11.65
N ILE A 176 -20.49 -4.96 -10.61
CA ILE A 176 -20.44 -3.62 -10.02
C ILE A 176 -19.04 -3.37 -9.41
N ARG A 177 -18.50 -4.34 -8.67
CA ARG A 177 -17.15 -4.25 -8.08
C ARG A 177 -16.06 -4.13 -9.14
N THR A 178 -16.12 -4.91 -10.22
CA THR A 178 -15.14 -4.82 -11.31
C THR A 178 -15.21 -3.46 -12.01
N MET A 179 -16.41 -2.96 -12.28
CA MET A 179 -16.60 -1.64 -12.90
C MET A 179 -16.04 -0.51 -12.03
N PHE A 180 -16.41 -0.46 -10.74
CA PHE A 180 -15.85 0.56 -9.84
C PHE A 180 -14.36 0.34 -9.55
N GLY A 181 -13.88 -0.90 -9.55
CA GLY A 181 -12.46 -1.21 -9.44
C GLY A 181 -11.64 -0.57 -10.57
N GLU A 182 -12.12 -0.65 -11.81
CA GLU A 182 -11.47 0.00 -12.95
C GLU A 182 -11.66 1.53 -12.97
N ILE A 183 -12.81 2.06 -12.54
CA ILE A 183 -12.94 3.52 -12.32
C ILE A 183 -11.94 4.00 -11.27
N THR A 184 -11.75 3.22 -10.19
CA THR A 184 -10.74 3.51 -9.15
C THR A 184 -9.32 3.46 -9.72
N ARG A 185 -9.06 2.55 -10.66
CA ARG A 185 -7.78 2.46 -11.36
C ARG A 185 -7.50 3.71 -12.18
N ILE A 186 -8.49 4.18 -12.93
CA ILE A 186 -8.41 5.45 -13.66
C ILE A 186 -8.17 6.63 -12.69
N LEU A 187 -8.94 6.73 -11.59
CA LEU A 187 -8.72 7.76 -10.57
C LEU A 187 -7.29 7.78 -10.00
N ASN A 188 -6.69 6.60 -9.81
CA ASN A 188 -5.35 6.48 -9.25
C ASN A 188 -4.27 6.79 -10.29
N HIS A 189 -4.36 6.26 -11.51
CA HIS A 189 -3.40 6.60 -12.57
C HIS A 189 -3.46 8.09 -12.94
N LEU A 190 -4.64 8.72 -12.92
CA LEU A 190 -4.76 10.17 -13.09
C LEU A 190 -3.97 10.88 -12.00
N MET A 191 -4.17 10.54 -10.73
CA MET A 191 -3.39 11.15 -9.66
C MET A 191 -1.88 10.90 -9.81
N SER A 192 -1.48 9.67 -10.12
CA SER A 192 -0.06 9.26 -10.20
C SER A 192 0.68 9.94 -11.35
N ILE A 193 0.17 9.86 -12.58
CA ILE A 193 0.84 10.42 -13.76
C ILE A 193 0.87 11.95 -13.68
N LEU A 194 -0.24 12.57 -13.26
CA LEU A 194 -0.34 14.02 -13.24
C LEU A 194 0.52 14.65 -12.14
N SER A 195 0.58 14.01 -10.97
CA SER A 195 1.43 14.48 -9.88
C SER A 195 2.90 14.27 -10.23
N HIS A 196 3.26 13.13 -10.83
CA HIS A 196 4.60 12.90 -11.36
C HIS A 196 4.99 13.94 -12.43
N ALA A 197 4.06 14.27 -13.34
CA ALA A 197 4.28 15.31 -14.34
C ALA A 197 4.51 16.68 -13.69
N MET A 198 3.72 17.05 -12.67
CA MET A 198 3.89 18.28 -11.91
C MET A 198 5.25 18.36 -11.21
N ASP A 199 5.66 17.27 -10.56
CA ASP A 199 6.93 17.19 -9.83
C ASP A 199 8.15 17.36 -10.73
N VAL A 200 8.07 16.87 -11.97
CA VAL A 200 9.10 17.08 -12.99
C VAL A 200 9.01 18.50 -13.60
N GLY A 201 7.83 19.11 -13.59
CA GLY A 201 7.61 20.52 -13.93
C GLY A 201 6.47 20.82 -14.92
N ALA A 202 5.73 19.81 -15.39
CA ALA A 202 4.60 19.98 -16.30
C ALA A 202 3.29 20.23 -15.53
N LEU A 203 2.81 21.48 -15.54
CA LEU A 203 1.66 21.90 -14.74
C LEU A 203 0.30 21.73 -15.44
N THR A 204 0.26 21.79 -16.77
CA THR A 204 -1.01 21.80 -17.52
C THR A 204 -1.79 20.48 -17.48
N PRO A 205 -1.16 19.28 -17.64
CA PRO A 205 -1.92 18.03 -17.60
C PRO A 205 -2.61 17.82 -16.25
N PHE A 206 -1.99 18.31 -15.17
CA PHE A 206 -2.53 18.16 -13.82
C PHE A 206 -3.91 18.80 -13.69
N LEU A 207 -4.10 20.00 -14.24
CA LEU A 207 -5.38 20.69 -14.18
C LEU A 207 -6.43 19.99 -15.05
N TRP A 208 -6.05 19.52 -16.24
CA TRP A 208 -6.96 18.81 -17.16
C TRP A 208 -7.46 17.50 -16.56
N GLY A 209 -6.55 16.66 -16.07
CA GLY A 209 -6.96 15.37 -15.53
C GLY A 209 -7.67 15.47 -14.17
N PHE A 210 -7.52 16.56 -13.42
CA PHE A 210 -8.32 16.79 -12.21
C PHE A 210 -9.78 17.15 -12.53
N GLU A 211 -10.06 17.74 -13.69
CA GLU A 211 -11.44 17.91 -14.16
C GLU A 211 -12.11 16.54 -14.39
N GLU A 212 -11.43 15.62 -15.08
CA GLU A 212 -11.93 14.26 -15.28
C GLU A 212 -12.04 13.48 -13.97
N ARG A 213 -11.10 13.71 -13.05
CA ARG A 213 -11.15 13.14 -11.71
C ARG A 213 -12.38 13.62 -10.92
N GLU A 214 -12.79 14.87 -11.10
CA GLU A 214 -13.99 15.43 -10.47
C GLU A 214 -15.27 14.76 -10.98
N LYS A 215 -15.38 14.55 -12.30
CA LYS A 215 -16.50 13.83 -12.93
C LYS A 215 -16.63 12.41 -12.36
N LEU A 216 -15.50 11.72 -12.17
CA LEU A 216 -15.47 10.40 -11.54
C LEU A 216 -15.85 10.42 -10.06
N MET A 217 -15.51 11.48 -9.31
CA MET A 217 -15.95 11.65 -7.92
C MET A 217 -17.46 11.89 -7.80
N GLU A 218 -18.09 12.50 -8.80
CA GLU A 218 -19.55 12.62 -8.86
C GLU A 218 -20.22 11.25 -8.93
N PHE A 219 -19.65 10.30 -9.71
CA PHE A 219 -20.15 8.92 -9.73
C PHE A 219 -20.04 8.24 -8.36
N TYR A 220 -18.95 8.49 -7.63
CA TYR A 220 -18.79 7.97 -6.26
C TYR A 220 -19.82 8.56 -5.31
N GLU A 221 -20.06 9.86 -5.41
CA GLU A 221 -21.06 10.56 -4.60
C GLU A 221 -22.48 10.04 -4.89
N ARG A 222 -22.84 9.83 -6.16
CA ARG A 222 -24.16 9.31 -6.52
C ARG A 222 -24.42 7.90 -5.99
N VAL A 223 -23.39 7.08 -5.89
CA VAL A 223 -23.50 5.67 -5.51
C VAL A 223 -23.40 5.46 -4.00
N SER A 224 -22.55 6.22 -3.32
CA SER A 224 -22.26 6.04 -1.89
C SER A 224 -22.75 7.19 -0.99
N GLY A 225 -22.97 8.38 -1.56
CA GLY A 225 -23.21 9.62 -0.84
C GLY A 225 -21.93 10.36 -0.42
N ALA A 226 -20.75 9.82 -0.73
CA ALA A 226 -19.46 10.43 -0.42
C ALA A 226 -18.55 10.46 -1.65
N ARG A 227 -17.75 11.51 -1.78
CA ARG A 227 -16.87 11.73 -2.94
C ARG A 227 -15.57 10.91 -2.94
N LEU A 228 -15.05 10.60 -1.75
CA LEU A 228 -13.79 9.85 -1.58
C LEU A 228 -14.02 8.56 -0.78
N HIS A 229 -14.23 8.66 0.53
CA HIS A 229 -14.42 7.50 1.39
C HIS A 229 -15.86 6.98 1.30
N ALA A 230 -16.07 5.96 0.48
CA ALA A 230 -17.38 5.47 0.08
C ALA A 230 -17.95 4.37 1.01
N ALA A 231 -17.11 3.50 1.58
CA ALA A 231 -17.52 2.32 2.36
C ALA A 231 -18.65 1.53 1.66
N TYR A 232 -18.50 1.36 0.34
CA TYR A 232 -19.51 0.87 -0.58
C TYR A 232 -19.35 -0.62 -0.86
N VAL A 233 -18.12 -1.07 -1.12
CA VAL A 233 -17.79 -2.49 -1.24
C VAL A 233 -17.68 -3.07 0.16
N ARG A 234 -18.52 -4.04 0.49
CA ARG A 234 -18.60 -4.64 1.82
C ARG A 234 -18.42 -6.15 1.73
N PRO A 235 -17.95 -6.81 2.80
CA PRO A 235 -18.00 -8.27 2.86
C PRO A 235 -19.45 -8.76 2.66
N GLY A 236 -19.68 -9.59 1.65
CA GLY A 236 -21.00 -10.06 1.23
C GLY A 236 -21.63 -9.29 0.06
N GLY A 237 -20.86 -8.49 -0.67
CA GLY A 237 -21.29 -7.81 -1.90
C GLY A 237 -21.12 -6.30 -1.86
N VAL A 238 -22.22 -5.59 -2.11
CA VAL A 238 -22.22 -4.13 -2.25
C VAL A 238 -23.25 -3.50 -1.32
N SER A 239 -22.98 -2.28 -0.84
CA SER A 239 -23.82 -1.59 0.15
C SER A 239 -25.23 -1.25 -0.37
N GLN A 240 -25.33 -0.66 -1.56
CA GLN A 240 -26.57 -0.21 -2.21
C GLN A 240 -26.48 -0.43 -3.72
N ASP A 241 -27.62 -0.53 -4.41
CA ASP A 241 -27.62 -0.73 -5.86
C ASP A 241 -27.30 0.59 -6.57
N LEU A 242 -26.96 0.50 -7.85
CA LEU A 242 -26.73 1.64 -8.71
C LEU A 242 -28.00 2.52 -8.80
N PRO A 243 -27.87 3.86 -8.69
CA PRO A 243 -29.00 4.74 -8.95
C PRO A 243 -29.39 4.70 -10.44
N VAL A 244 -30.66 4.98 -10.72
CA VAL A 244 -31.20 4.99 -12.09
C VAL A 244 -30.47 6.03 -12.93
N GLY A 245 -30.10 5.67 -14.17
CA GLY A 245 -29.45 6.54 -15.15
C GLY A 245 -27.92 6.62 -15.06
N ILE A 246 -27.28 6.09 -14.01
CA ILE A 246 -25.82 6.22 -13.86
C ILE A 246 -25.01 5.48 -14.93
N LEU A 247 -25.55 4.38 -15.47
CA LEU A 247 -24.86 3.60 -16.51
C LEU A 247 -24.72 4.41 -17.80
N ASP A 248 -25.74 5.19 -18.16
CA ASP A 248 -25.73 6.05 -19.34
C ASP A 248 -24.73 7.21 -19.16
N ASP A 249 -24.65 7.76 -17.96
CA ASP A 249 -23.71 8.84 -17.63
C ASP A 249 -22.25 8.36 -17.67
N ILE A 250 -21.97 7.16 -17.14
CA ILE A 250 -20.64 6.52 -17.22
C ILE A 250 -20.28 6.26 -18.69
N TYR A 251 -21.24 5.82 -19.51
CA TYR A 251 -21.01 5.61 -20.94
C TYR A 251 -20.65 6.92 -21.66
N GLN A 252 -21.39 8.00 -21.41
CA GLN A 252 -21.11 9.32 -21.99
C GLN A 252 -19.75 9.88 -21.57
N TRP A 253 -19.34 9.64 -20.33
CA TRP A 253 -18.01 10.01 -19.86
C TRP A 253 -16.93 9.16 -20.54
N ALA A 254 -17.12 7.85 -20.61
CA ALA A 254 -16.13 6.92 -21.17
C ALA A 254 -15.84 7.19 -22.67
N THR A 255 -16.81 7.67 -23.45
CA THR A 255 -16.60 8.04 -24.85
C THR A 255 -15.73 9.28 -25.01
N GLN A 256 -15.83 10.25 -24.09
CA GLN A 256 -15.05 11.50 -24.13
C GLN A 256 -13.67 11.35 -23.48
N PHE A 257 -13.53 10.44 -22.52
CA PHE A 257 -12.28 10.26 -21.78
C PHE A 257 -11.13 9.74 -22.66
N GLY A 258 -11.43 9.01 -23.74
CA GLY A 258 -10.43 8.58 -24.73
C GLY A 258 -9.65 9.76 -25.31
N ASP A 259 -10.35 10.79 -25.79
CA ASP A 259 -9.74 12.00 -26.35
C ASP A 259 -8.88 12.74 -25.31
N ARG A 260 -9.31 12.76 -24.04
CA ARG A 260 -8.56 13.39 -22.94
C ARG A 260 -7.25 12.66 -22.65
N ILE A 261 -7.22 11.33 -22.73
CA ILE A 261 -5.98 10.55 -22.60
C ILE A 261 -5.02 10.93 -23.73
N ASP A 262 -5.51 10.99 -24.96
CA ASP A 262 -4.69 11.28 -26.13
C ASP A 262 -4.10 12.70 -26.09
N GLU A 263 -4.86 13.70 -25.62
CA GLU A 263 -4.36 15.06 -25.37
C GLU A 263 -3.25 15.11 -24.32
N THR A 264 -3.38 14.34 -23.23
CA THR A 264 -2.31 14.25 -22.22
C THR A 264 -1.08 13.53 -22.76
N GLU A 265 -1.28 12.54 -23.61
CA GLU A 265 -0.22 11.78 -24.26
C GLU A 265 0.58 12.65 -25.24
N GLU A 266 -0.11 13.44 -26.06
CA GLU A 266 0.50 14.36 -27.04
C GLU A 266 1.50 15.33 -26.37
N LEU A 267 1.17 15.81 -25.17
CA LEU A 267 2.02 16.75 -24.44
C LEU A 267 3.23 16.07 -23.76
N LEU A 268 3.08 14.83 -23.28
CA LEU A 268 4.08 14.16 -22.45
C LEU A 268 4.90 13.11 -23.22
N THR A 269 4.25 12.20 -23.93
CA THR A 269 4.89 10.97 -24.43
C THR A 269 6.00 11.25 -25.42
N ASP A 270 5.79 12.17 -26.37
CA ASP A 270 6.78 12.51 -27.40
C ASP A 270 7.65 13.72 -27.06
N ASN A 271 7.40 14.35 -25.92
CA ASN A 271 8.16 15.50 -25.48
C ASN A 271 9.61 15.11 -25.16
N ARG A 272 10.55 15.78 -25.82
CA ARG A 272 11.99 15.59 -25.62
C ARG A 272 12.42 15.83 -24.17
N ILE A 273 11.82 16.81 -23.50
CA ILE A 273 12.14 17.13 -22.10
C ILE A 273 11.68 15.98 -21.20
N TRP A 274 10.47 15.48 -21.40
CA TRP A 274 9.93 14.36 -20.64
C TRP A 274 10.76 13.09 -20.82
N LYS A 275 11.06 12.72 -22.09
CA LYS A 275 11.96 11.60 -22.40
C LYS A 275 13.32 11.77 -21.73
N GLY A 276 13.93 12.96 -21.84
CA GLY A 276 15.22 13.25 -21.23
C GLY A 276 15.26 13.20 -19.70
N ARG A 277 14.11 13.32 -19.02
CA ARG A 277 13.99 13.24 -17.55
C ARG A 277 13.56 11.87 -17.02
N THR A 278 13.07 10.98 -17.88
CA THR A 278 12.49 9.70 -17.46
C THR A 278 13.19 8.48 -18.07
N GLN A 279 13.76 8.61 -19.27
CA GLN A 279 14.48 7.51 -19.91
C GLN A 279 15.80 7.26 -19.20
N GLY A 280 16.08 6.00 -18.88
CA GLY A 280 17.31 5.60 -18.18
C GLY A 280 17.40 6.05 -16.71
N VAL A 281 16.32 6.60 -16.14
CA VAL A 281 16.25 6.95 -14.71
C VAL A 281 15.61 5.81 -13.93
N GLY A 282 16.22 5.45 -12.79
CA GLY A 282 15.69 4.47 -11.86
C GLY A 282 15.53 3.08 -12.44
N VAL A 283 16.46 2.63 -13.28
CA VAL A 283 16.41 1.32 -13.97
C VAL A 283 16.39 0.18 -12.95
N VAL A 284 15.44 -0.73 -13.09
CA VAL A 284 15.33 -1.93 -12.24
C VAL A 284 15.41 -3.19 -13.11
N SER A 285 16.30 -4.12 -12.75
CA SER A 285 16.38 -5.41 -13.42
C SER A 285 15.21 -6.32 -12.99
N ALA A 286 14.78 -7.23 -13.88
CA ALA A 286 13.72 -8.18 -13.56
C ALA A 286 14.04 -9.05 -12.32
N ALA A 287 15.31 -9.45 -12.15
CA ALA A 287 15.76 -10.25 -11.01
C ALA A 287 15.69 -9.45 -9.71
N ASP A 288 16.13 -8.20 -9.73
CA ASP A 288 16.10 -7.32 -8.56
C ASP A 288 14.66 -6.96 -8.18
N ALA A 289 13.80 -6.68 -9.16
CA ALA A 289 12.38 -6.43 -8.93
C ALA A 289 11.71 -7.58 -8.15
N LEU A 290 12.02 -8.83 -8.49
CA LEU A 290 11.52 -10.01 -7.77
C LEU A 290 12.12 -10.13 -6.37
N ASN A 291 13.45 -9.96 -6.24
CA ASN A 291 14.13 -10.03 -4.94
C ASN A 291 13.62 -8.98 -3.95
N TYR A 292 13.32 -7.78 -4.45
CA TYR A 292 12.76 -6.66 -3.68
C TYR A 292 11.24 -6.74 -3.48
N SER A 293 10.60 -7.81 -3.98
CA SER A 293 9.15 -8.02 -3.88
C SER A 293 8.32 -6.88 -4.49
N PHE A 294 8.82 -6.27 -5.57
CA PHE A 294 8.06 -5.31 -6.34
C PHE A 294 6.89 -5.98 -7.05
N THR A 295 5.82 -5.23 -7.22
CA THR A 295 4.56 -5.69 -7.82
C THR A 295 3.93 -4.59 -8.64
N GLY A 296 2.97 -4.95 -9.49
CA GLY A 296 2.27 -4.02 -10.37
C GLY A 296 3.16 -3.42 -11.44
N VAL A 297 2.98 -2.12 -11.67
CA VAL A 297 3.66 -1.36 -12.72
C VAL A 297 5.19 -1.42 -12.60
N MET A 298 5.73 -1.43 -11.37
CA MET A 298 7.19 -1.53 -11.16
C MET A 298 7.78 -2.84 -11.71
N LEU A 299 7.05 -3.95 -11.52
CA LEU A 299 7.47 -5.27 -11.97
C LEU A 299 7.18 -5.46 -13.47
N ARG A 300 6.04 -4.98 -13.96
CA ARG A 300 5.69 -4.98 -15.40
C ARG A 300 6.63 -4.11 -16.23
N GLY A 301 7.03 -2.94 -15.72
CA GLY A 301 7.99 -2.05 -16.38
C GLY A 301 9.36 -2.72 -16.58
N SER A 302 9.73 -3.64 -15.70
CA SER A 302 11.00 -4.39 -15.74
C SER A 302 10.97 -5.62 -16.65
N GLY A 303 9.87 -5.85 -17.40
CA GLY A 303 9.76 -6.95 -18.36
C GLY A 303 9.11 -8.24 -17.84
N VAL A 304 8.61 -8.26 -16.60
CA VAL A 304 7.94 -9.46 -16.06
C VAL A 304 6.43 -9.38 -16.30
N PRO A 305 5.83 -10.28 -17.10
CA PRO A 305 4.40 -10.26 -17.40
C PRO A 305 3.58 -10.85 -16.24
N TRP A 306 3.36 -10.08 -15.17
CA TRP A 306 2.59 -10.48 -14.01
C TRP A 306 1.48 -9.47 -13.68
N ASP A 307 0.26 -9.98 -13.55
CA ASP A 307 -0.93 -9.25 -13.10
C ASP A 307 -1.82 -10.25 -12.33
N VAL A 308 -2.22 -9.89 -11.11
CA VAL A 308 -3.10 -10.75 -10.29
C VAL A 308 -4.45 -10.98 -10.99
N ARG A 309 -4.98 -10.00 -11.73
CA ARG A 309 -6.29 -10.12 -12.39
C ARG A 309 -6.33 -11.20 -13.48
N LYS A 310 -5.19 -11.51 -14.11
CA LYS A 310 -5.07 -12.57 -15.12
C LYS A 310 -4.59 -13.89 -14.54
N SER A 311 -3.62 -13.84 -13.63
CA SER A 311 -3.01 -15.05 -13.04
C SER A 311 -3.90 -15.69 -11.98
N GLN A 312 -4.57 -14.90 -11.16
CA GLN A 312 -5.46 -15.30 -10.07
C GLN A 312 -6.72 -14.43 -10.11
N PRO A 313 -7.60 -14.64 -11.11
CA PRO A 313 -8.77 -13.79 -11.30
C PRO A 313 -9.68 -13.83 -10.08
N TYR A 314 -10.21 -12.66 -9.73
CA TYR A 314 -11.22 -12.46 -8.70
C TYR A 314 -12.43 -11.72 -9.28
N ASP A 315 -13.55 -11.74 -8.56
CA ASP A 315 -14.85 -11.20 -9.01
C ASP A 315 -15.22 -11.66 -10.44
N ALA A 316 -15.26 -10.75 -11.43
CA ALA A 316 -15.64 -11.04 -12.82
C ALA A 316 -14.51 -10.74 -13.83
N TYR A 317 -13.25 -10.70 -13.38
CA TYR A 317 -12.09 -10.42 -14.25
C TYR A 317 -11.80 -11.52 -15.28
N ASP A 318 -12.28 -12.74 -15.03
CA ASP A 318 -12.22 -13.90 -15.91
C ASP A 318 -13.13 -13.76 -17.15
N GLN A 319 -14.21 -12.99 -17.05
CA GLN A 319 -15.23 -12.81 -18.09
C GLN A 319 -15.00 -11.58 -18.97
N VAL A 320 -13.96 -10.78 -18.68
CA VAL A 320 -13.59 -9.57 -19.42
C VAL A 320 -12.28 -9.73 -20.18
N GLU A 321 -12.28 -9.18 -21.39
CA GLU A 321 -11.13 -9.23 -22.30
C GLU A 321 -10.35 -7.92 -22.22
N PHE A 322 -9.11 -8.02 -21.77
CA PHE A 322 -8.16 -6.91 -21.69
C PHE A 322 -6.75 -7.45 -21.80
N ASP A 323 -5.84 -6.57 -22.23
CA ASP A 323 -4.43 -6.87 -22.40
C ASP A 323 -3.62 -6.20 -21.27
N VAL A 324 -2.46 -6.75 -20.95
CA VAL A 324 -1.59 -6.22 -19.87
C VAL A 324 -0.33 -5.62 -20.50
N PRO A 325 -0.05 -4.32 -20.29
CA PRO A 325 1.15 -3.70 -20.83
C PRO A 325 2.40 -4.13 -20.03
N VAL A 326 3.49 -4.39 -20.73
CA VAL A 326 4.76 -4.82 -20.15
C VAL A 326 5.88 -3.98 -20.77
N GLY A 327 6.73 -3.40 -19.92
CA GLY A 327 7.90 -2.62 -20.33
C GLY A 327 9.08 -3.52 -20.70
N VAL A 328 10.18 -2.94 -21.18
CA VAL A 328 11.35 -3.70 -21.64
C VAL A 328 12.60 -3.33 -20.85
N ASN A 329 12.78 -2.04 -20.57
CA ASN A 329 14.01 -1.48 -20.04
C ASN A 329 14.00 -1.36 -18.51
N GLY A 330 12.82 -1.29 -17.87
CA GLY A 330 12.70 -1.14 -16.41
C GLY A 330 12.88 0.30 -15.91
N ASP A 331 12.86 1.29 -16.80
CA ASP A 331 13.02 2.71 -16.46
C ASP A 331 11.71 3.40 -16.08
N CYS A 332 11.80 4.66 -15.65
CA CYS A 332 10.64 5.49 -15.31
C CYS A 332 9.71 5.72 -16.51
N TYR A 333 10.26 5.77 -17.73
CA TYR A 333 9.48 6.01 -18.95
C TYR A 333 8.59 4.81 -19.31
N ASP A 334 9.11 3.58 -19.26
CA ASP A 334 8.33 2.37 -19.51
C ASP A 334 7.20 2.21 -18.49
N ARG A 335 7.43 2.59 -17.22
CA ARG A 335 6.37 2.59 -16.19
C ARG A 335 5.28 3.63 -16.49
N TYR A 336 5.66 4.79 -16.99
CA TYR A 336 4.71 5.81 -17.44
C TYR A 336 3.85 5.26 -18.59
N LEU A 337 4.47 4.67 -19.62
CA LEU A 337 3.75 4.06 -20.74
C LEU A 337 2.83 2.93 -20.28
N CYS A 338 3.27 2.07 -19.36
CA CYS A 338 2.42 1.02 -18.79
C CYS A 338 1.17 1.61 -18.14
N ARG A 339 1.27 2.72 -17.40
CA ARG A 339 0.11 3.39 -16.79
C ARG A 339 -0.81 4.04 -17.83
N MET A 340 -0.25 4.62 -18.89
CA MET A 340 -1.03 5.19 -20.00
C MET A 340 -1.84 4.10 -20.72
N GLU A 341 -1.23 2.95 -21.00
CA GLU A 341 -1.93 1.81 -21.58
C GLU A 341 -2.95 1.19 -20.60
N GLU A 342 -2.65 1.16 -19.29
CA GLU A 342 -3.63 0.72 -18.29
C GLU A 342 -4.90 1.60 -18.27
N PHE A 343 -4.84 2.90 -18.61
CA PHE A 343 -6.06 3.70 -18.80
C PHE A 343 -6.93 3.15 -19.93
N ARG A 344 -6.32 2.87 -21.08
CA ARG A 344 -7.03 2.36 -22.27
C ARG A 344 -7.66 1.01 -21.99
N GLN A 345 -6.94 0.12 -21.31
CA GLN A 345 -7.44 -1.19 -20.92
C GLN A 345 -8.55 -1.08 -19.86
N SER A 346 -8.43 -0.15 -18.91
CA SER A 346 -9.50 0.12 -17.92
C SER A 346 -10.78 0.60 -18.60
N LEU A 347 -10.67 1.52 -19.56
CA LEU A 347 -11.81 1.97 -20.39
C LEU A 347 -12.45 0.80 -21.15
N ARG A 348 -11.64 -0.07 -21.77
CA ARG A 348 -12.12 -1.27 -22.47
C ARG A 348 -12.90 -2.21 -21.54
N ILE A 349 -12.44 -2.40 -20.30
CA ILE A 349 -13.16 -3.19 -19.30
C ILE A 349 -14.48 -2.50 -18.92
N ILE A 350 -14.49 -1.18 -18.70
CA ILE A 350 -15.72 -0.44 -18.37
C ILE A 350 -16.77 -0.62 -19.46
N PHE A 351 -16.42 -0.46 -20.74
CA PHE A 351 -17.36 -0.69 -21.85
C PHE A 351 -17.93 -2.11 -21.87
N GLN A 352 -17.11 -3.12 -21.57
CA GLN A 352 -17.58 -4.51 -21.50
C GLN A 352 -18.49 -4.75 -20.30
N CYS A 353 -18.17 -4.18 -19.13
CA CYS A 353 -19.00 -4.27 -17.94
C CYS A 353 -20.37 -3.63 -18.16
N LEU A 354 -20.44 -2.46 -18.81
CA LEU A 354 -21.69 -1.77 -19.12
C LEU A 354 -22.60 -2.64 -20.01
N ASN A 355 -22.03 -3.33 -21.02
CA ASN A 355 -22.79 -4.18 -21.93
C ASN A 355 -23.23 -5.51 -21.32
N LYS A 356 -22.46 -6.05 -20.36
CA LYS A 356 -22.68 -7.38 -19.76
C LYS A 356 -23.40 -7.35 -18.41
N ILE A 357 -23.71 -6.16 -17.87
CA ILE A 357 -24.30 -6.06 -16.53
C ILE A 357 -25.68 -6.76 -16.48
N THR A 358 -25.79 -7.77 -15.63
CA THR A 358 -27.03 -8.53 -15.44
C THR A 358 -27.89 -7.93 -14.33
N PRO A 359 -29.23 -7.97 -14.45
CA PRO A 359 -30.12 -7.71 -13.32
C PRO A 359 -30.00 -8.85 -12.30
N GLY A 360 -30.04 -8.52 -11.00
CA GLY A 360 -29.89 -9.51 -9.94
C GLY A 360 -29.71 -8.89 -8.55
N PRO A 361 -29.58 -9.71 -7.49
CA PRO A 361 -29.30 -9.20 -6.16
C PRO A 361 -27.87 -8.65 -6.06
N ILE A 362 -27.68 -7.60 -5.25
CA ILE A 362 -26.38 -6.94 -5.01
C ILE A 362 -25.67 -7.42 -3.73
N LYS A 363 -26.36 -8.20 -2.91
CA LYS A 363 -25.90 -8.71 -1.61
C LYS A 363 -26.19 -10.19 -1.55
N VAL A 364 -25.36 -10.91 -0.81
CA VAL A 364 -25.63 -12.30 -0.44
C VAL A 364 -26.99 -12.38 0.26
N GLU A 365 -27.80 -13.39 -0.08
CA GLU A 365 -29.16 -13.55 0.45
C GLU A 365 -29.19 -13.98 1.93
N ASP A 366 -28.06 -14.42 2.48
CA ASP A 366 -27.93 -14.77 3.90
C ASP A 366 -27.93 -13.52 4.80
N TYR A 367 -29.07 -13.30 5.47
CA TYR A 367 -29.26 -12.21 6.42
C TYR A 367 -28.45 -12.32 7.71
N LYS A 368 -27.72 -13.42 7.93
CA LYS A 368 -26.75 -13.53 9.03
C LYS A 368 -25.46 -12.75 8.76
N ILE A 369 -25.19 -12.42 7.50
CA ILE A 369 -23.97 -11.74 7.07
C ILE A 369 -24.32 -10.37 6.49
N ALA A 370 -25.22 -10.34 5.50
CA ALA A 370 -25.66 -9.11 4.87
C ALA A 370 -26.92 -8.56 5.55
N PRO A 371 -27.04 -7.25 5.78
CA PRO A 371 -28.24 -6.69 6.39
C PRO A 371 -29.44 -6.81 5.43
N PRO A 372 -30.64 -7.19 5.94
CA PRO A 372 -31.84 -7.31 5.13
C PRO A 372 -32.30 -5.95 4.58
N PRO A 373 -33.12 -5.94 3.51
CA PRO A 373 -33.69 -4.71 2.98
C PRO A 373 -34.62 -4.04 4.02
N ARG A 374 -34.67 -2.70 4.00
CA ARG A 374 -35.43 -1.91 4.97
C ARG A 374 -36.93 -2.20 4.97
N ALA A 375 -37.50 -2.60 3.83
CA ALA A 375 -38.89 -3.02 3.74
C ALA A 375 -39.12 -4.30 4.56
N ALA A 376 -38.35 -5.35 4.27
CA ALA A 376 -38.45 -6.63 4.99
C ALA A 376 -38.15 -6.50 6.49
N MET A 377 -37.19 -5.65 6.88
CA MET A 377 -36.87 -5.39 8.29
C MET A 377 -38.05 -4.81 9.09
N LYS A 378 -38.93 -4.02 8.45
CA LYS A 378 -40.09 -3.41 9.11
C LYS A 378 -41.30 -4.33 9.20
N GLU A 379 -41.38 -5.33 8.32
CA GLU A 379 -42.52 -6.26 8.23
C GLU A 379 -42.24 -7.61 8.89
N ASN A 380 -41.04 -8.17 8.69
CA ASN A 380 -40.65 -9.48 9.21
C ASN A 380 -39.83 -9.36 10.50
N MET A 381 -40.26 -10.09 11.53
CA MET A 381 -39.57 -10.16 12.82
C MET A 381 -38.15 -10.75 12.69
N GLU A 382 -37.94 -11.77 11.86
CA GLU A 382 -36.62 -12.40 11.68
C GLU A 382 -35.61 -11.41 11.09
N ALA A 383 -36.04 -10.64 10.07
CA ALA A 383 -35.22 -9.61 9.46
C ALA A 383 -34.84 -8.51 10.47
N LEU A 384 -35.76 -8.14 11.36
CA LEU A 384 -35.47 -7.19 12.43
C LEU A 384 -34.44 -7.74 13.43
N ILE A 385 -34.55 -9.00 13.82
CA ILE A 385 -33.58 -9.67 14.72
C ILE A 385 -32.19 -9.67 14.07
N HIS A 386 -32.09 -10.10 12.81
CA HIS A 386 -30.83 -10.12 12.08
C HIS A 386 -30.21 -8.73 11.93
N HIS A 387 -31.01 -7.73 11.57
CA HIS A 387 -30.55 -6.34 11.51
C HIS A 387 -30.02 -5.86 12.88
N PHE A 388 -30.74 -6.14 13.97
CA PHE A 388 -30.32 -5.74 15.31
C PHE A 388 -29.00 -6.39 15.73
N LEU A 389 -28.84 -7.70 15.49
CA LEU A 389 -27.62 -8.43 15.84
C LEU A 389 -26.41 -8.00 15.00
N LEU A 390 -26.58 -7.82 13.68
CA LEU A 390 -25.51 -7.41 12.77
C LEU A 390 -24.90 -6.06 13.14
N TYR A 391 -25.72 -5.08 13.56
CA TYR A 391 -25.22 -3.74 13.88
C TYR A 391 -24.81 -3.56 15.35
N SER A 392 -25.27 -4.42 16.26
CA SER A 392 -24.87 -4.37 17.68
C SER A 392 -23.64 -5.22 17.97
N LYS A 393 -23.65 -6.47 17.53
CA LYS A 393 -22.59 -7.46 17.73
C LYS A 393 -21.68 -7.58 16.52
N GLY A 394 -22.28 -7.77 15.33
CA GLY A 394 -21.58 -8.15 14.12
C GLY A 394 -21.82 -9.62 13.76
N TYR A 395 -21.31 -10.05 12.60
CA TYR A 395 -21.30 -11.46 12.22
C TYR A 395 -20.02 -12.13 12.74
N THR A 396 -20.14 -13.39 13.13
CA THR A 396 -18.99 -14.23 13.51
C THR A 396 -18.32 -14.79 12.26
N VAL A 397 -16.99 -14.70 12.21
CA VAL A 397 -16.19 -15.28 11.12
C VAL A 397 -15.55 -16.57 11.62
N PRO A 398 -15.59 -17.68 10.88
CA PRO A 398 -14.93 -18.92 11.28
C PRO A 398 -13.46 -18.72 11.69
N PRO A 399 -12.95 -19.51 12.65
CA PRO A 399 -11.55 -19.44 13.03
C PRO A 399 -10.67 -19.91 11.86
N GLY A 400 -9.66 -19.12 11.52
CA GLY A 400 -8.80 -19.38 10.36
C GLY A 400 -7.92 -18.19 10.02
N GLU A 401 -7.01 -18.40 9.07
CA GLU A 401 -6.14 -17.36 8.53
C GLU A 401 -6.22 -17.33 7.01
N THR A 402 -6.28 -16.13 6.43
CA THR A 402 -6.26 -15.96 4.98
C THR A 402 -5.32 -14.82 4.59
N TYR A 403 -4.60 -15.05 3.50
CA TYR A 403 -3.98 -13.99 2.71
C TYR A 403 -4.75 -13.90 1.39
N SER A 404 -5.34 -12.74 1.12
CA SER A 404 -5.91 -12.41 -0.18
C SER A 404 -5.22 -11.19 -0.73
N ALA A 405 -4.88 -11.26 -2.00
CA ALA A 405 -4.25 -10.18 -2.73
C ALA A 405 -5.11 -9.80 -3.93
N ILE A 406 -5.10 -8.51 -4.24
CA ILE A 406 -5.69 -7.96 -5.46
C ILE A 406 -4.65 -7.13 -6.20
N GLU A 407 -4.91 -6.89 -7.48
CA GLU A 407 -4.13 -5.92 -8.25
C GLU A 407 -4.68 -4.51 -7.99
N ALA A 408 -4.20 -3.84 -6.94
CA ALA A 408 -4.46 -2.42 -6.79
C ALA A 408 -3.71 -1.64 -7.90
N PRO A 409 -4.08 -0.39 -8.22
CA PRO A 409 -3.41 0.37 -9.29
C PRO A 409 -1.92 0.65 -9.01
N LYS A 410 -1.52 0.61 -7.73
CA LYS A 410 -0.13 0.70 -7.28
C LYS A 410 0.62 -0.65 -7.35
N GLY A 411 -0.09 -1.77 -7.46
CA GLY A 411 0.46 -3.13 -7.47
C GLY A 411 -0.29 -4.08 -6.55
N GLU A 412 0.36 -5.16 -6.13
CA GLU A 412 -0.28 -6.20 -5.32
C GLU A 412 -0.55 -5.66 -3.91
N MET A 413 -1.82 -5.39 -3.62
CA MET A 413 -2.27 -5.07 -2.27
C MET A 413 -2.84 -6.32 -1.64
N GLY A 414 -2.23 -6.72 -0.53
CA GLY A 414 -2.60 -7.92 0.21
C GLY A 414 -3.11 -7.60 1.61
N VAL A 415 -4.09 -8.38 2.06
CA VAL A 415 -4.55 -8.35 3.45
C VAL A 415 -4.42 -9.76 4.02
N PHE A 416 -3.67 -9.86 5.12
CA PHE A 416 -3.57 -11.06 5.94
C PHE A 416 -4.45 -10.92 7.18
N VAL A 417 -5.54 -11.68 7.23
CA VAL A 417 -6.50 -11.66 8.33
C VAL A 417 -6.41 -12.98 9.10
N VAL A 418 -6.38 -12.88 10.42
CA VAL A 418 -6.52 -14.00 11.36
C VAL A 418 -7.80 -13.81 12.14
N SER A 419 -8.67 -14.81 12.10
CA SER A 419 -9.92 -14.89 12.86
C SER A 419 -9.78 -15.96 13.95
N ASP A 420 -10.23 -15.63 15.16
CA ASP A 420 -10.31 -16.55 16.31
C ASP A 420 -11.70 -17.19 16.47
N GLY A 421 -12.61 -16.97 15.52
CA GLY A 421 -14.01 -17.39 15.61
C GLY A 421 -14.94 -16.31 16.17
N SER A 422 -14.41 -15.14 16.55
CA SER A 422 -15.20 -14.03 17.08
C SER A 422 -15.71 -13.09 15.97
N GLU A 423 -16.44 -12.05 16.39
CA GLU A 423 -16.98 -10.98 15.51
C GLU A 423 -15.91 -9.93 15.15
N ARG A 424 -14.71 -10.04 15.74
CA ARG A 424 -13.60 -9.10 15.58
C ARG A 424 -12.40 -9.84 14.99
N PRO A 425 -11.64 -9.23 14.06
CA PRO A 425 -10.41 -9.82 13.57
C PRO A 425 -9.39 -9.86 14.71
N TYR A 426 -8.82 -11.05 14.96
CA TYR A 426 -7.76 -11.22 15.96
C TYR A 426 -6.49 -10.47 15.54
N ARG A 427 -6.14 -10.57 14.26
CA ARG A 427 -5.02 -9.84 13.66
C ARG A 427 -5.37 -9.48 12.23
N CYS A 428 -5.01 -8.27 11.82
CA CYS A 428 -5.09 -7.84 10.44
C CYS A 428 -3.76 -7.17 10.06
N LYS A 429 -3.05 -7.75 9.10
CA LYS A 429 -1.81 -7.20 8.55
C LYS A 429 -2.04 -6.79 7.10
N ILE A 430 -1.71 -5.55 6.77
CA ILE A 430 -1.81 -5.05 5.40
C ILE A 430 -0.42 -5.09 4.75
N ARG A 431 -0.34 -5.67 3.55
CA ARG A 431 0.79 -5.52 2.64
C ARG A 431 0.47 -4.36 1.69
N ALA A 432 1.08 -3.20 1.94
CA ALA A 432 1.00 -2.07 1.03
C ALA A 432 2.11 -2.18 -0.04
N PRO A 433 1.80 -2.05 -1.35
CA PRO A 433 2.80 -2.15 -2.41
C PRO A 433 3.88 -1.07 -2.27
N GLY A 434 3.46 0.18 -2.00
CA GLY A 434 4.38 1.32 -1.82
C GLY A 434 5.37 1.17 -0.67
N PHE A 435 5.12 0.30 0.31
CA PHE A 435 6.08 0.05 1.38
C PHE A 435 7.31 -0.73 0.87
N ALA A 436 7.10 -1.71 0.00
CA ALA A 436 8.20 -2.45 -0.64
C ALA A 436 8.95 -1.56 -1.63
N HIS A 437 8.23 -0.75 -2.41
CA HIS A 437 8.81 0.19 -3.36
C HIS A 437 9.74 1.20 -2.66
N LEU A 438 9.23 1.88 -1.62
CA LEU A 438 10.00 2.86 -0.87
C LEU A 438 11.15 2.24 -0.05
N GLY A 439 10.98 0.99 0.42
CA GLY A 439 12.04 0.26 1.12
C GLY A 439 13.29 0.04 0.28
N CYS A 440 13.15 0.02 -1.05
CA CYS A 440 14.25 -0.17 -1.99
C CYS A 440 14.67 1.13 -2.72
N PHE A 441 14.18 2.28 -2.25
CA PHE A 441 14.50 3.58 -2.83
C PHE A 441 16.00 3.87 -2.85
N ASP A 442 16.74 3.47 -1.81
CA ASP A 442 18.19 3.61 -1.76
C ASP A 442 18.89 2.91 -2.92
N GLN A 443 18.51 1.67 -3.23
CA GLN A 443 19.14 0.90 -4.29
C GLN A 443 18.85 1.48 -5.68
N ILE A 444 17.66 2.06 -5.87
CA ILE A 444 17.24 2.64 -7.16
C ILE A 444 17.82 4.04 -7.37
N SER A 445 18.02 4.81 -6.30
CA SER A 445 18.48 6.21 -6.38
C SER A 445 20.00 6.37 -6.38
N ARG A 446 20.77 5.35 -5.99
CA ARG A 446 22.23 5.39 -5.99
C ARG A 446 22.80 5.69 -7.39
N GLY A 447 23.73 6.65 -7.46
CA GLY A 447 24.37 7.07 -8.70
C GLY A 447 23.52 7.99 -9.58
N HIS A 448 22.28 8.28 -9.18
CA HIS A 448 21.45 9.29 -9.82
C HIS A 448 21.66 10.68 -9.20
N LEU A 449 21.26 11.71 -9.94
CA LEU A 449 21.28 13.08 -9.48
C LEU A 449 20.10 13.37 -8.53
N LEU A 450 20.23 14.40 -7.70
CA LEU A 450 19.15 14.84 -6.79
C LEU A 450 17.82 15.10 -7.52
N ALA A 451 17.87 15.63 -8.74
CA ALA A 451 16.68 15.94 -9.52
C ALA A 451 15.98 14.67 -10.06
N ASP A 452 16.71 13.57 -10.24
CA ASP A 452 16.18 12.29 -10.71
C ASP A 452 15.51 11.51 -9.57
N ALA A 453 15.96 11.72 -8.33
CA ALA A 453 15.29 11.17 -7.15
C ALA A 453 13.82 11.57 -7.07
N VAL A 454 13.47 12.79 -7.48
CA VAL A 454 12.07 13.26 -7.53
C VAL A 454 11.26 12.48 -8.56
N ALA A 455 11.82 12.24 -9.76
CA ALA A 455 11.16 11.42 -10.78
C ALA A 455 11.00 9.96 -10.30
N ILE A 456 12.01 9.42 -9.62
CA ILE A 456 11.93 8.07 -9.03
C ILE A 456 10.78 8.00 -8.01
N ILE A 457 10.65 8.99 -7.11
CA ILE A 457 9.53 9.07 -6.15
C ILE A 457 8.19 9.08 -6.87
N GLY A 458 8.02 9.92 -7.90
CA GLY A 458 6.75 10.04 -8.62
C GLY A 458 6.39 8.79 -9.43
N THR A 459 7.38 7.98 -9.82
CA THR A 459 7.12 6.73 -10.56
C THR A 459 6.82 5.51 -9.70
N MET A 460 7.17 5.52 -8.42
CA MET A 460 6.80 4.46 -7.47
C MET A 460 5.33 4.60 -7.06
#